data_AF-A0A7S0Z4K7-F1
#
_entry.id   AF-A0A7S0Z4K7-F1
#
_cell.length_a   1.000
_cell.length_b   1.000
_cell.length_c   1.000
_cell.angle_alpha   90.00
_cell.angle_beta   90.00
_cell.angle_gamma   90.00
#
_symmetry.space_group_name_H-M   'P 1'
#
loop_
_entity.id
_entity.type
_entity.pdbx_description
1 polymer ?
#
loop_
_entity_poly.entity_id
_entity_poly.type
_entity_poly.pdbx_seq_one_letter_code
_entity_poly.pdbx_strand_id
1 'polypeptide(L)'
;MRTLWIAKEGRMAKMRYAFAEALGVGCVAAAASASVDRYFYGEWTCVVCNFVKFNVLSNGSALYGSHPWHWYVTQGYPAVMGTMTPLALVGFWRHRATCPEAFIVTFWTIVGYSIAAHKEFRFLLPCMSASLASAGAVLATMQPRRRRVVVAGIALTNVVAAAYTSIWHQAGTIAVMPYITNLADRGEITAGGVLFATPCHQTPYYSHV
;
A
#
# COMPACT_ATOMS: atom_id res chain seq x y z
N MET A 1 13.74 -17.51 -9.29
CA MET A 1 15.15 -17.98 -9.25
C MET A 1 15.83 -17.97 -10.62
N ARG A 2 15.17 -18.29 -11.74
CA ARG A 2 15.76 -18.20 -13.10
C ARG A 2 16.07 -16.78 -13.60
N THR A 3 15.25 -15.78 -13.25
CA THR A 3 15.43 -14.38 -13.67
C THR A 3 16.74 -13.74 -13.21
N LEU A 4 17.20 -14.07 -12.00
CA LEU A 4 18.48 -13.59 -11.47
C LEU A 4 19.71 -14.28 -12.11
N TRP A 5 19.52 -15.48 -12.67
CA TRP A 5 20.58 -16.20 -13.40
C TRP A 5 20.84 -15.60 -14.79
N ILE A 6 19.79 -15.16 -15.49
CA ILE A 6 19.87 -14.53 -16.82
C ILE A 6 20.58 -13.17 -16.76
N ALA A 7 20.60 -12.51 -15.59
CA ALA A 7 21.36 -11.28 -15.38
C ALA A 7 22.88 -11.47 -15.65
N LYS A 8 23.41 -12.68 -15.40
CA LYS A 8 24.80 -13.08 -15.65
C LYS A 8 25.07 -13.60 -17.08
N GLU A 9 24.05 -13.76 -17.91
CA GLU A 9 24.19 -14.30 -19.27
C GLU A 9 24.43 -13.19 -20.33
N GLY A 10 24.94 -13.59 -21.49
CA GLY A 10 25.23 -12.69 -22.62
C GLY A 10 23.99 -12.01 -23.21
N ARG A 11 24.21 -10.92 -23.96
CA ARG A 11 23.15 -10.06 -24.54
C ARG A 11 22.07 -10.85 -25.31
N MET A 12 22.47 -11.91 -26.01
CA MET A 12 21.57 -12.79 -26.77
C MET A 12 20.62 -13.62 -25.89
N ALA A 13 21.07 -14.11 -24.73
CA ALA A 13 20.23 -14.86 -23.81
C ALA A 13 19.18 -13.96 -23.14
N LYS A 14 19.57 -12.72 -22.80
CA LYS A 14 18.66 -11.68 -22.31
C LYS A 14 17.58 -11.33 -23.34
N MET A 15 17.96 -11.17 -24.60
CA MET A 15 17.00 -10.94 -25.69
C MET A 15 16.06 -12.13 -25.87
N ARG A 16 16.59 -13.37 -25.86
CA ARG A 16 15.75 -14.56 -25.98
C ARG A 16 14.74 -14.66 -24.83
N TYR A 17 15.15 -14.41 -23.60
CA TYR A 17 14.21 -14.38 -22.46
C TYR A 17 13.15 -13.29 -22.60
N ALA A 18 13.56 -12.07 -22.96
CA ALA A 18 12.64 -10.96 -23.12
C ALA A 18 11.57 -11.23 -24.19
N PHE A 19 11.98 -11.74 -25.36
CA PHE A 19 11.07 -11.94 -26.49
C PHE A 19 10.34 -13.30 -26.47
N ALA A 20 10.99 -14.38 -26.02
CA ALA A 20 10.38 -15.71 -26.06
C ALA A 20 9.55 -16.03 -24.81
N GLU A 21 9.97 -15.56 -23.63
CA GLU A 21 9.29 -15.88 -22.38
C GLU A 21 8.49 -14.69 -21.86
N ALA A 22 9.14 -13.54 -21.62
CA ALA A 22 8.48 -12.40 -20.98
C ALA A 22 7.38 -11.77 -21.86
N LEU A 23 7.63 -11.60 -23.16
CA LEU A 23 6.63 -11.09 -24.09
C LEU A 23 5.45 -12.05 -24.22
N GLY A 24 5.70 -13.36 -24.37
CA GLY A 24 4.64 -14.36 -24.47
C GLY A 24 3.75 -14.38 -23.24
N VAL A 25 4.35 -14.43 -22.04
CA VAL A 25 3.62 -14.34 -20.77
C VAL A 25 2.87 -13.02 -20.66
N GLY A 26 3.49 -11.90 -21.05
CA GLY A 26 2.87 -10.58 -21.07
C GLY A 26 1.65 -10.50 -21.97
N CYS A 27 1.72 -11.06 -23.18
CA CYS A 27 0.61 -11.12 -24.13
C CYS A 27 -0.55 -11.98 -23.60
N VAL A 28 -0.24 -13.15 -23.02
CA VAL A 28 -1.28 -14.01 -22.42
C VAL A 28 -1.96 -13.30 -21.24
N ALA A 29 -1.18 -12.67 -20.37
CA ALA A 29 -1.72 -11.90 -19.25
C ALA A 29 -2.58 -10.71 -19.72
N ALA A 30 -2.14 -9.99 -20.75
CA ALA A 30 -2.88 -8.88 -21.33
C ALA A 30 -4.17 -9.34 -21.99
N ALA A 31 -4.16 -10.45 -22.74
CA ALA A 31 -5.35 -11.02 -23.36
C ALA A 31 -6.35 -11.52 -22.31
N ALA A 32 -5.86 -12.16 -21.24
CA ALA A 32 -6.69 -12.56 -20.12
C ALA A 32 -7.33 -11.34 -19.44
N SER A 33 -6.54 -10.30 -19.15
CA SER A 33 -7.04 -9.04 -18.56
C SER A 33 -8.09 -8.39 -19.45
N ALA A 34 -7.85 -8.27 -20.76
CA ALA A 34 -8.80 -7.67 -21.70
C ALA A 34 -10.10 -8.49 -21.81
N SER A 35 -10.01 -9.82 -21.72
CA SER A 35 -11.17 -10.71 -21.72
C SER A 35 -12.01 -10.53 -20.45
N VAL A 36 -11.36 -10.42 -19.29
CA VAL A 36 -12.02 -10.13 -18.00
C VAL A 36 -12.67 -8.75 -18.04
N ASP A 37 -11.94 -7.73 -18.49
CA ASP A 37 -12.46 -6.37 -18.64
C ASP A 37 -13.71 -6.37 -19.55
N ARG A 38 -13.64 -7.04 -20.71
CA ARG A 38 -14.77 -7.19 -21.63
C ARG A 38 -15.97 -7.89 -21.00
N TYR A 39 -15.73 -8.94 -20.21
CA TYR A 39 -16.79 -9.72 -19.56
C TYR A 39 -17.55 -8.89 -18.53
N PHE A 40 -16.85 -8.15 -17.66
CA PHE A 40 -17.49 -7.39 -16.59
C PHE A 40 -18.07 -6.04 -17.06
N TYR A 41 -17.38 -5.35 -17.98
CA TYR A 41 -17.81 -4.01 -18.41
C TYR A 41 -18.73 -4.03 -19.63
N GLY A 42 -18.87 -5.17 -20.32
CA GLY A 42 -19.76 -5.25 -21.48
C GLY A 42 -19.31 -4.43 -22.68
N GLU A 43 -18.04 -3.99 -22.71
CA GLU A 43 -17.35 -3.29 -23.81
C GLU A 43 -15.85 -3.63 -23.83
N TRP A 44 -15.18 -3.51 -24.98
CA TRP A 44 -13.73 -3.67 -25.03
C TRP A 44 -13.07 -2.45 -24.41
N THR A 45 -12.61 -2.62 -23.18
CA THR A 45 -11.99 -1.56 -22.39
C THR A 45 -10.69 -2.05 -21.80
N CYS A 46 -9.75 -1.14 -21.58
CA CYS A 46 -8.51 -1.42 -20.88
C CYS A 46 -8.54 -0.68 -19.55
N VAL A 47 -8.90 -1.40 -18.48
CA VAL A 47 -9.11 -0.79 -17.16
C VAL A 47 -7.83 -0.11 -16.66
N VAL A 48 -6.66 -0.68 -16.94
CA VAL A 48 -5.36 -0.10 -16.57
C VAL A 48 -5.15 1.26 -17.25
N CYS A 49 -5.45 1.38 -18.55
CA CYS A 49 -5.34 2.65 -19.27
C CYS A 49 -6.34 3.69 -18.75
N ASN A 50 -7.58 3.27 -18.48
CA ASN A 50 -8.61 4.15 -17.91
C ASN A 50 -8.23 4.63 -16.50
N PHE A 51 -7.62 3.76 -15.69
CA PHE A 51 -7.11 4.12 -14.37
C PHE A 51 -6.05 5.21 -14.48
N VAL A 52 -5.07 5.07 -15.39
CA VAL A 52 -4.02 6.08 -15.60
C VAL A 52 -4.63 7.38 -16.11
N LYS A 53 -5.54 7.31 -17.08
CA LYS A 53 -6.25 8.49 -17.61
C LYS A 53 -6.97 9.23 -16.48
N PHE A 54 -7.77 8.53 -15.67
CA PHE A 54 -8.55 9.15 -14.62
C PHE A 54 -7.68 9.66 -13.45
N ASN A 55 -6.79 8.82 -12.90
CA ASN A 55 -6.08 9.12 -11.66
C ASN A 55 -4.84 9.99 -11.85
N VAL A 56 -4.16 9.87 -13.01
CA VAL A 56 -2.90 10.56 -13.29
C VAL A 56 -3.13 11.74 -14.24
N LEU A 57 -3.78 11.53 -15.39
CA LEU A 57 -3.92 12.58 -16.41
C LEU A 57 -5.05 13.57 -16.10
N SER A 58 -6.18 13.09 -15.56
CA SER A 58 -7.34 13.92 -15.21
C SER A 58 -7.38 14.32 -13.74
N ASN A 59 -6.35 13.94 -12.96
CA ASN A 59 -6.21 14.23 -11.52
C ASN A 59 -7.44 13.86 -10.66
N GLY A 60 -8.23 12.87 -11.09
CA GLY A 60 -9.43 12.42 -10.39
C GLY A 60 -9.13 11.88 -8.99
N SER A 61 -7.89 11.43 -8.77
CA SER A 61 -7.43 10.98 -7.46
C SER A 61 -7.45 12.10 -6.39
N ALA A 62 -7.29 13.37 -6.80
CA ALA A 62 -7.31 14.52 -5.87
C ALA A 62 -8.65 14.73 -5.15
N LEU A 63 -9.75 14.15 -5.65
CA LEU A 63 -11.06 14.15 -4.98
C LEU A 63 -11.01 13.54 -3.58
N TYR A 64 -10.09 12.61 -3.34
CA TYR A 64 -9.89 11.95 -2.05
C TYR A 64 -8.81 12.64 -1.20
N GLY A 65 -8.48 13.89 -1.52
CA GLY A 65 -7.43 14.67 -0.87
C GLY A 65 -6.07 14.52 -1.55
N SER A 66 -5.23 15.55 -1.41
CA SER A 66 -3.89 15.62 -1.99
C SER A 66 -2.82 15.74 -0.92
N HIS A 67 -1.66 15.18 -1.20
CA HIS A 67 -0.52 15.20 -0.29
C HIS A 67 0.74 15.66 -1.03
N PRO A 68 1.68 16.36 -0.37
CA PRO A 68 2.96 16.73 -0.96
C PRO A 68 3.70 15.53 -1.55
N TRP A 69 4.52 15.74 -2.58
CA TRP A 69 5.27 14.67 -3.25
C TRP A 69 6.15 13.88 -2.27
N HIS A 70 6.74 14.53 -1.26
CA HIS A 70 7.62 13.90 -0.28
C HIS A 70 6.88 13.12 0.82
N TRP A 71 5.54 13.12 0.82
CA TRP A 71 4.75 12.56 1.92
C TRP A 71 5.07 11.10 2.22
N TYR A 72 5.31 10.26 1.20
CA TYR A 72 5.72 8.87 1.43
C TYR A 72 7.08 8.75 2.11
N VAL A 73 8.02 9.66 1.84
CA VAL A 73 9.33 9.66 2.50
C VAL A 73 9.21 10.12 3.95
N THR A 74 8.45 11.19 4.19
CA THR A 74 8.40 11.85 5.50
C THR A 74 7.39 11.25 6.46
N GLN A 75 6.28 10.69 5.97
CA GLN A 75 5.14 10.24 6.77
C GLN A 75 4.71 8.81 6.41
N GLY A 76 4.49 8.53 5.13
CA GLY A 76 3.94 7.26 4.66
C GLY A 76 4.81 6.04 5.04
N TYR A 77 6.07 6.05 4.64
CA TYR A 77 6.99 4.95 4.88
C TYR A 77 7.31 4.76 6.37
N PRO A 78 7.63 5.83 7.15
CA PRO A 78 7.77 5.70 8.60
C PRO A 78 6.53 5.16 9.31
N ALA A 79 5.33 5.54 8.88
CA ALA A 79 4.09 5.04 9.47
C ALA A 79 3.87 3.54 9.19
N VAL A 80 4.12 3.09 7.95
CA VAL A 80 3.93 1.68 7.56
C VAL A 80 4.99 0.77 8.18
N MET A 81 6.25 1.20 8.24
CA MET A 81 7.34 0.42 8.83
C MET A 81 7.44 0.57 10.35
N GLY A 82 6.77 1.57 10.92
CA GLY A 82 6.81 1.88 12.35
C GLY A 82 8.24 1.98 12.88
N THR A 83 8.47 1.39 14.05
CA THR A 83 9.79 1.37 14.70
C THR A 83 10.82 0.46 14.02
N MET A 84 10.44 -0.29 12.98
CA MET A 84 11.40 -1.06 12.16
C MET A 84 12.08 -0.23 11.08
N THR A 85 11.56 0.98 10.79
CA THR A 85 12.12 1.92 9.81
C THR A 85 13.65 2.07 9.89
N PRO A 86 14.27 2.39 11.05
CA PRO A 86 15.72 2.56 11.14
C PRO A 86 16.50 1.27 10.81
N LEU A 87 15.98 0.09 11.19
CA LEU A 87 16.63 -1.17 10.87
C LEU A 87 16.59 -1.47 9.37
N ALA A 88 15.47 -1.18 8.70
CA ALA A 88 15.37 -1.33 7.25
C ALA A 88 16.36 -0.42 6.52
N LEU A 89 16.49 0.84 6.94
CA LEU A 89 17.44 1.80 6.36
C LEU A 89 18.91 1.37 6.56
N VAL A 90 19.26 0.90 7.76
CA VAL A 90 20.60 0.35 8.04
C VAL A 90 20.87 -0.88 7.17
N GLY A 91 19.87 -1.75 6.99
CA GLY A 91 19.98 -2.94 6.16
C GLY A 91 20.20 -2.60 4.69
N PHE A 92 19.47 -1.62 4.16
CA PHE A 92 19.68 -1.10 2.81
C PHE A 92 21.08 -0.55 2.64
N TRP A 93 21.54 0.26 3.60
CA TRP A 93 22.89 0.82 3.55
C TRP A 93 23.97 -0.26 3.58
N ARG A 94 23.87 -1.23 4.49
CA ARG A 94 24.87 -2.31 4.65
C ARG A 94 24.97 -3.21 3.43
N HIS A 95 23.85 -3.52 2.78
CA HIS A 95 23.80 -4.47 1.66
C HIS A 95 23.71 -3.81 0.28
N ARG A 96 23.86 -2.47 0.20
CA ARG A 96 23.75 -1.70 -1.06
C ARG A 96 24.66 -2.19 -2.20
N ALA A 97 25.80 -2.81 -1.86
CA ALA A 97 26.77 -3.29 -2.84
C ALA A 97 26.60 -4.78 -3.19
N THR A 98 25.96 -5.57 -2.31
CA THR A 98 25.89 -7.03 -2.44
C THR A 98 24.51 -7.53 -2.82
N CYS A 99 23.46 -7.02 -2.16
CA CYS A 99 22.06 -7.39 -2.38
C CYS A 99 21.16 -6.14 -2.31
N PRO A 100 21.18 -5.27 -3.33
CA PRO A 100 20.42 -4.01 -3.33
C PRO A 100 18.93 -4.19 -3.65
N GLU A 101 18.45 -5.40 -3.95
CA GLU A 101 17.10 -5.65 -4.47
C GLU A 101 16.02 -5.12 -3.54
N ALA A 102 16.20 -5.31 -2.23
CA ALA A 102 15.26 -4.83 -1.23
C ALA A 102 15.16 -3.30 -1.24
N PHE A 103 16.30 -2.61 -1.38
CA PHE A 103 16.32 -1.16 -1.52
C PHE A 103 15.68 -0.72 -2.84
N ILE A 104 16.01 -1.38 -3.94
CA ILE A 104 15.51 -1.03 -5.29
C ILE A 104 13.98 -1.12 -5.33
N VAL A 105 13.40 -2.21 -4.83
CA VAL A 105 11.94 -2.38 -4.77
C VAL A 105 11.32 -1.27 -3.93
N THR A 106 11.82 -1.05 -2.71
CA THR A 106 11.27 -0.01 -1.82
C THR A 106 11.42 1.39 -2.40
N PHE A 107 12.57 1.71 -2.98
CA PHE A 107 12.84 3.00 -3.62
C PHE A 107 11.89 3.26 -4.78
N TRP A 108 11.74 2.29 -5.70
CA TRP A 108 10.84 2.44 -6.84
C TRP A 108 9.38 2.54 -6.43
N THR A 109 8.94 1.78 -5.42
CA THR A 109 7.58 1.91 -4.88
C THR A 109 7.34 3.31 -4.34
N ILE A 110 8.24 3.85 -3.50
CA ILE A 110 8.09 5.18 -2.92
C ILE A 110 8.10 6.25 -4.01
N VAL A 111 9.06 6.23 -4.92
CA VAL A 111 9.18 7.24 -5.98
C VAL A 111 7.98 7.19 -6.92
N GLY A 112 7.60 6.00 -7.38
CA GLY A 112 6.51 5.82 -8.33
C GLY A 112 5.18 6.33 -7.78
N TYR A 113 4.82 5.94 -6.55
CA TYR A 113 3.58 6.40 -5.93
C TYR A 113 3.64 7.87 -5.47
N SER A 114 4.83 8.46 -5.28
CA SER A 114 4.97 9.88 -4.91
C SER A 114 4.48 10.85 -5.98
N ILE A 115 4.41 10.40 -7.23
CA ILE A 115 3.94 11.20 -8.38
C ILE A 115 2.43 11.46 -8.28
N ALA A 116 1.65 10.49 -7.77
CA ALA A 116 0.21 10.63 -7.65
C ALA A 116 -0.17 11.70 -6.62
N ALA A 117 -1.16 12.54 -6.93
CA ALA A 117 -1.64 13.58 -6.03
C ALA A 117 -2.20 12.98 -4.72
N HIS A 118 -3.03 11.96 -4.86
CA HIS A 118 -3.56 11.17 -3.75
C HIS A 118 -2.57 10.10 -3.28
N LYS A 119 -2.51 9.89 -1.97
CA LYS A 119 -1.56 8.99 -1.33
C LYS A 119 -2.25 8.27 -0.18
N GLU A 120 -1.95 6.99 -0.04
CA GLU A 120 -2.51 6.13 1.00
C GLU A 120 -1.45 5.16 1.49
N PHE A 121 -1.49 4.82 2.78
CA PHE A 121 -0.52 3.89 3.38
C PHE A 121 -0.53 2.52 2.70
N ARG A 122 -1.69 2.03 2.23
CA ARG A 122 -1.82 0.71 1.61
C ARG A 122 -1.03 0.56 0.30
N PHE A 123 -0.74 1.65 -0.41
CA PHE A 123 0.07 1.60 -1.64
C PHE A 123 1.54 1.25 -1.36
N LEU A 124 2.01 1.39 -0.11
CA LEU A 124 3.35 0.98 0.30
C LEU A 124 3.42 -0.50 0.74
N LEU A 125 2.33 -1.25 0.82
CA LEU A 125 2.37 -2.66 1.24
C LEU A 125 3.35 -3.53 0.42
N PRO A 126 3.49 -3.36 -0.91
CA PRO A 126 4.45 -4.15 -1.69
C PRO A 126 5.90 -3.99 -1.21
N CYS A 127 6.32 -2.79 -0.77
CA CYS A 127 7.68 -2.56 -0.28
C CYS A 127 7.92 -3.09 1.15
N MET A 128 6.86 -3.35 1.92
CA MET A 128 6.98 -3.80 3.30
C MET A 128 7.75 -5.11 3.42
N SER A 129 7.47 -6.07 2.53
CA SER A 129 8.15 -7.38 2.52
C SER A 129 9.68 -7.24 2.33
N ALA A 130 10.10 -6.44 1.36
CA ALA A 130 11.50 -6.12 1.08
C ALA A 130 12.17 -5.40 2.26
N SER A 131 11.50 -4.38 2.80
CA SER A 131 12.00 -3.62 3.95
C SER A 131 12.12 -4.46 5.22
N LEU A 132 11.20 -5.39 5.46
CA LEU A 132 11.26 -6.34 6.58
C LEU A 132 12.43 -7.32 6.43
N ALA A 133 12.68 -7.84 5.23
CA ALA A 133 13.84 -8.69 4.97
C ALA A 133 15.15 -7.95 5.26
N SER A 134 15.25 -6.68 4.83
CA SER A 134 16.38 -5.80 5.12
C SER A 134 16.59 -5.58 6.63
N ALA A 135 15.52 -5.28 7.36
CA ALA A 135 15.56 -5.14 8.82
C ALA A 135 15.97 -6.45 9.52
N GLY A 136 15.44 -7.58 9.05
CA GLY A 136 15.77 -8.92 9.53
C GLY A 136 17.25 -9.27 9.35
N ALA A 137 17.86 -8.89 8.23
CA ALA A 137 19.28 -9.08 7.99
C ALA A 137 20.14 -8.32 9.02
N VAL A 138 19.74 -7.11 9.41
CA VAL A 138 20.44 -6.36 10.48
C VAL A 138 20.28 -7.06 11.82
N LEU A 139 19.07 -7.50 12.17
CA LEU A 139 18.80 -8.22 13.42
C LEU A 139 19.59 -9.54 13.50
N ALA A 140 19.80 -10.23 12.39
CA ALA A 140 20.56 -11.48 12.33
C ALA A 140 22.03 -11.30 12.75
N THR A 141 22.61 -10.12 12.52
CA THR A 141 24.00 -9.80 12.93
C THR A 141 24.15 -9.43 14.41
N MET A 142 23.06 -9.26 15.14
CA MET A 142 23.09 -8.86 16.55
C MET A 142 23.32 -10.05 17.48
N GLN A 143 23.98 -9.81 18.61
CA GLN A 143 24.07 -10.78 19.70
C GLN A 143 22.67 -11.23 20.15
N PRO A 144 22.47 -12.51 20.51
CA PRO A 144 21.14 -13.05 20.82
C PRO A 144 20.37 -12.28 21.89
N ARG A 145 21.04 -11.83 22.96
CA ARG A 145 20.41 -11.05 24.04
C ARG A 145 19.92 -9.69 23.54
N ARG A 146 20.77 -8.95 22.82
CA ARG A 146 20.41 -7.65 22.24
C ARG A 146 19.29 -7.78 21.21
N ARG A 147 19.35 -8.81 20.35
CA ARG A 147 18.31 -9.11 19.36
C ARG A 147 16.94 -9.30 20.02
N ARG A 148 16.86 -10.09 21.10
CA ARG A 148 15.60 -10.30 21.83
C ARG A 148 15.02 -8.99 22.39
N VAL A 149 15.86 -8.15 23.00
CA VAL A 149 15.43 -6.85 23.54
C VAL A 149 14.90 -5.92 22.43
N VAL A 150 15.63 -5.82 21.31
CA VAL A 150 15.22 -4.98 20.18
C VAL A 150 13.91 -5.50 19.56
N VAL A 151 13.79 -6.81 19.34
CA VAL A 151 12.56 -7.42 18.80
C VAL A 151 11.38 -7.21 19.76
N ALA A 152 11.58 -7.37 21.06
CA ALA A 152 10.53 -7.11 22.05
C ALA A 152 10.07 -5.65 22.04
N GLY A 153 11.01 -4.69 21.95
CA GLY A 153 10.68 -3.27 21.84
C GLY A 153 9.91 -2.94 20.56
N ILE A 154 10.34 -3.47 19.42
CA ILE A 154 9.64 -3.33 18.14
C ILE A 154 8.22 -3.90 18.25
N ALA A 155 8.09 -5.14 18.72
CA ALA A 155 6.80 -5.80 18.87
C ALA A 155 5.87 -4.99 19.78
N LEU A 156 6.35 -4.56 20.96
CA LEU A 156 5.57 -3.76 21.89
C LEU A 156 5.04 -2.49 21.23
N THR A 157 5.90 -1.69 20.60
CA THR A 157 5.50 -0.43 19.97
C THR A 157 4.50 -0.62 18.83
N ASN A 158 4.72 -1.61 17.94
CA ASN A 158 3.85 -1.81 16.78
C ASN A 158 2.53 -2.50 17.17
N VAL A 159 2.54 -3.44 18.12
CA VAL A 159 1.31 -4.09 18.61
C VAL A 159 0.42 -3.10 19.34
N VAL A 160 0.99 -2.25 20.20
CA VAL A 160 0.23 -1.19 20.88
C VAL A 160 -0.37 -0.22 19.86
N ALA A 161 0.43 0.24 18.89
CA ALA A 161 -0.06 1.11 17.83
C ALA A 161 -1.17 0.45 17.01
N ALA A 162 -0.99 -0.81 16.60
CA ALA A 162 -1.97 -1.57 15.83
C ALA A 162 -3.28 -1.80 16.62
N ALA A 163 -3.19 -2.12 17.90
CA ALA A 163 -4.35 -2.27 18.77
C ALA A 163 -5.11 -0.94 18.88
N TYR A 164 -4.40 0.17 19.10
CA TYR A 164 -5.01 1.50 19.13
C TYR A 164 -5.71 1.83 17.81
N THR A 165 -5.03 1.67 16.68
CA THR A 165 -5.57 2.04 15.37
C THR A 165 -6.70 1.14 14.89
N SER A 166 -6.74 -0.11 15.34
CA SER A 166 -7.78 -1.06 14.92
C SER A 166 -9.02 -1.04 15.82
N ILE A 167 -8.88 -0.66 17.09
CA ILE A 167 -9.98 -0.73 18.07
C ILE A 167 -10.58 0.64 18.37
N TRP A 168 -9.74 1.67 18.54
CA TRP A 168 -10.20 2.98 19.03
C TRP A 168 -10.11 4.09 17.99
N HIS A 169 -9.05 4.13 17.19
CA HIS A 169 -8.87 5.21 16.21
C HIS A 169 -10.02 5.21 15.20
N GLN A 170 -10.68 6.35 15.05
CA GLN A 170 -11.83 6.54 14.16
C GLN A 170 -13.03 5.60 14.42
N ALA A 171 -13.10 4.90 15.55
CA ALA A 171 -14.24 4.03 15.89
C ALA A 171 -15.58 4.78 16.02
N GLY A 172 -15.53 6.09 16.28
CA GLY A 172 -16.71 6.94 16.48
C GLY A 172 -17.64 7.01 15.27
N THR A 173 -17.12 6.94 14.04
CA THR A 173 -17.93 7.01 12.82
C THR A 173 -18.85 5.79 12.65
N ILE A 174 -18.46 4.64 13.22
CA ILE A 174 -19.27 3.42 13.26
C ILE A 174 -20.17 3.45 14.51
N ALA A 175 -19.61 3.80 15.67
CA ALA A 175 -20.32 3.79 16.95
C ALA A 175 -21.51 4.77 17.01
N VAL A 176 -21.48 5.86 16.25
CA VAL A 176 -22.60 6.83 16.19
C VAL A 176 -23.82 6.30 15.44
N MET A 177 -23.65 5.33 14.53
CA MET A 177 -24.72 4.88 13.65
C MET A 177 -25.89 4.24 14.40
N PRO A 178 -25.69 3.27 15.33
CA PRO A 178 -26.78 2.70 16.10
C PRO A 178 -27.51 3.72 16.99
N TYR A 179 -26.79 4.74 17.46
CA TYR A 179 -27.38 5.83 18.24
C TYR A 179 -28.36 6.65 17.40
N ILE A 180 -27.98 7.00 16.17
CA ILE A 180 -28.85 7.70 15.22
C ILE A 180 -30.07 6.83 14.86
N THR A 181 -29.88 5.55 14.59
CA THR A 181 -30.97 4.61 14.31
C THR A 181 -31.97 4.56 15.47
N ASN A 182 -31.49 4.50 16.72
CA ASN A 182 -32.36 4.48 17.89
C ASN A 182 -33.15 5.79 18.08
N LEU A 183 -32.55 6.94 17.78
CA LEU A 183 -33.26 8.23 17.78
C LEU A 183 -34.35 8.27 16.70
N ALA A 184 -34.08 7.69 15.53
CA ALA A 184 -35.05 7.57 14.45
C ALA A 184 -36.26 6.72 14.88
N ASP A 185 -36.00 5.55 15.45
CA ASP A 185 -37.02 4.59 15.91
C ASP A 185 -37.95 5.19 16.98
N ARG A 186 -37.40 6.08 17.83
CA ARG A 186 -38.17 6.79 18.87
C ARG A 186 -38.93 8.00 18.36
N GLY A 187 -38.78 8.36 17.08
CA GLY A 187 -39.38 9.57 16.50
C GLY A 187 -38.77 10.88 17.04
N GLU A 188 -37.56 10.83 17.60
CA GLU A 188 -36.86 12.00 18.14
C GLU A 188 -36.17 12.84 17.05
N ILE A 189 -35.99 12.27 15.85
CA ILE A 189 -35.48 12.99 14.68
C ILE A 189 -36.64 13.81 14.07
N THR A 190 -36.63 15.11 14.37
CA THR A 190 -37.61 16.08 13.84
C THR A 190 -37.32 16.47 12.39
N ALA A 191 -38.15 17.33 11.79
CA ALA A 191 -38.17 17.68 10.36
C ALA A 191 -36.84 18.18 9.75
N GLY A 192 -35.82 18.49 10.57
CA GLY A 192 -34.47 18.85 10.10
C GLY A 192 -33.54 17.67 9.76
N GLY A 193 -33.88 16.44 10.16
CA GLY A 193 -33.04 15.26 9.93
C GLY A 193 -31.71 15.28 10.70
N VAL A 194 -30.76 14.43 10.28
CA VAL A 194 -29.40 14.37 10.83
C VAL A 194 -28.41 14.83 9.77
N LEU A 195 -27.66 15.90 10.07
CA LEU A 195 -26.63 16.42 9.18
C LEU A 195 -25.28 15.73 9.46
N PHE A 196 -24.75 15.04 8.46
CA PHE A 196 -23.36 14.60 8.44
C PHE A 196 -22.49 15.71 7.82
N ALA A 197 -21.70 16.39 8.66
CA ALA A 197 -20.76 17.42 8.20
C ALA A 197 -19.50 16.85 7.52
N THR A 198 -19.38 15.52 7.45
CA THR A 198 -18.28 14.80 6.81
C THR A 198 -18.69 14.32 5.41
N PRO A 199 -17.72 14.04 4.52
CA PRO A 199 -18.00 13.42 3.22
C PRO A 199 -18.78 12.10 3.33
N CYS A 200 -19.57 11.79 2.30
CA CYS A 200 -20.49 10.64 2.24
C CYS A 200 -19.85 9.25 2.42
N HIS A 201 -18.52 9.15 2.43
CA HIS A 201 -17.76 7.90 2.59
C HIS A 201 -17.07 7.78 3.96
N GLN A 202 -17.30 8.73 4.88
CA GLN A 202 -16.71 8.73 6.22
C GLN A 202 -17.55 7.97 7.26
N THR A 203 -18.81 7.72 6.97
CA THR A 203 -19.72 6.92 7.81
C THR A 203 -20.36 5.83 6.97
N PRO A 204 -20.69 4.66 7.55
CA PRO A 204 -21.19 3.52 6.78
C PRO A 204 -22.69 3.63 6.43
N TYR A 205 -23.34 4.74 6.83
CA TYR A 205 -24.70 5.17 6.50
C TYR A 205 -25.71 4.02 6.27
N TYR A 206 -26.03 3.69 5.02
CA TYR A 206 -27.05 2.70 4.62
C TYR A 206 -26.82 1.27 5.14
N SER A 207 -25.63 0.91 5.58
CA SER A 207 -25.39 -0.43 6.12
C SER A 207 -25.77 -0.57 7.60
N HIS A 208 -26.09 0.53 8.28
CA HIS A 208 -26.43 0.56 9.71
C HIS A 208 -27.73 1.31 10.03
N VAL A 209 -28.42 1.85 9.02
CA VAL A 209 -29.73 2.51 9.12
C VAL A 209 -30.78 1.56 8.57
#